data_AF-A0ABD1FC10-F1
#
_entry.id   AF-A0ABD1FC10-F1
#
_cell.length_a   1.000
_cell.length_b   1.000
_cell.length_c   1.000
_cell.angle_alpha   90.00
_cell.angle_beta   90.00
_cell.angle_gamma   90.00
#
_symmetry.space_group_name_H-M   'P 1'
#
loop_
_entity.id
_entity.type
_entity.pdbx_description
1 polymer ?
#
loop_
_entity_poly.entity_id
_entity_poly.type
_entity_poly.pdbx_seq_one_letter_code
_entity_poly.pdbx_strand_id
1 'polypeptide(L)'
;MCFIFSVFHAQTNVLQLVDKIKKFDEEMSKRTLTGESVIENLKIFSQHYLNIKCFHYDAFETSHLYSTIYCVAGLLLGLSSLVAMFTYNAPKGPALMLLSNYIWIIYTLSEVSQGYQKTQEHLSNVFYELKWYLWDVECQKCYLLVMGQFSKELKIPIIFVCYGGLEIFKKFIRLIYTVANCLLTVGRKSH
;
A
#
# COMPACT_ATOMS: atom_id res chain seq x y z
N MET A 1 9.72 -10.57 -3.73
CA MET A 1 8.81 -10.84 -4.86
C MET A 1 7.37 -11.10 -4.43
N CYS A 2 7.10 -12.02 -3.49
CA CYS A 2 5.72 -12.35 -3.09
C CYS A 2 4.91 -11.13 -2.62
N PHE A 3 5.51 -10.25 -1.81
CA PHE A 3 4.83 -9.04 -1.34
C PHE A 3 4.38 -8.09 -2.47
N ILE A 4 5.28 -7.77 -3.41
CA ILE A 4 4.97 -6.86 -4.54
C ILE A 4 3.85 -7.47 -5.41
N PHE A 5 3.93 -8.77 -5.68
CA PHE A 5 2.88 -9.49 -6.39
C PHE A 5 1.53 -9.43 -5.64
N SER A 6 1.51 -9.67 -4.33
CA SER A 6 0.29 -9.57 -3.52
C SER A 6 -0.33 -8.18 -3.55
N VAL A 7 0.49 -7.12 -3.54
CA VAL A 7 -0.02 -5.75 -3.68
C VAL A 7 -0.60 -5.50 -5.07
N PHE A 8 0.09 -5.86 -6.15
CA PHE A 8 -0.43 -5.69 -7.51
C PHE A 8 -1.72 -6.48 -7.73
N HIS A 9 -1.80 -7.71 -7.20
CA HIS A 9 -3.01 -8.51 -7.28
C HIS A 9 -4.16 -7.85 -6.52
N ALA A 10 -3.91 -7.37 -5.31
CA ALA A 10 -4.91 -6.64 -4.52
C ALA A 10 -5.34 -5.34 -5.22
N GLN A 11 -4.40 -4.57 -5.78
CA GLN A 11 -4.68 -3.36 -6.58
C GLN A 11 -5.58 -3.68 -7.77
N THR A 12 -5.28 -4.76 -8.49
CA THR A 12 -6.06 -5.19 -9.67
C THR A 12 -7.49 -5.55 -9.27
N ASN A 13 -7.67 -6.28 -8.18
CA ASN A 13 -9.01 -6.63 -7.68
C ASN A 13 -9.81 -5.39 -7.24
N VAL A 14 -9.15 -4.39 -6.64
CA VAL A 14 -9.79 -3.10 -6.32
C VAL A 14 -10.23 -2.39 -7.60
N LEU A 15 -9.37 -2.31 -8.62
CA LEU A 15 -9.72 -1.69 -9.90
C LEU A 15 -10.89 -2.40 -10.60
N GLN A 16 -10.92 -3.74 -10.57
CA GLN A 16 -12.05 -4.50 -11.10
C GLN A 16 -13.37 -4.19 -10.37
N LEU A 17 -13.31 -3.95 -9.05
CA LEU A 17 -14.49 -3.53 -8.29
C LEU A 17 -14.91 -2.10 -8.67
N VAL A 18 -13.97 -1.18 -8.83
CA VAL A 18 -14.23 0.18 -9.34
C VAL A 18 -14.93 0.14 -10.69
N ASP A 19 -14.43 -0.66 -11.64
CA ASP A 19 -15.03 -0.80 -12.97
C ASP A 19 -16.46 -1.34 -12.90
N LYS A 20 -16.73 -2.30 -12.01
CA LYS A 20 -18.08 -2.82 -11.78
C LYS A 20 -19.02 -1.74 -11.22
N ILE A 21 -18.55 -0.94 -10.26
CA ILE A 21 -19.35 0.15 -9.67
C ILE A 21 -19.66 1.21 -10.73
N LYS A 22 -18.67 1.62 -11.55
CA LYS A 22 -18.89 2.60 -12.62
C LYS A 22 -19.87 2.10 -13.67
N LYS A 23 -19.76 0.84 -14.10
CA LYS A 23 -20.72 0.23 -15.03
C LYS A 23 -22.14 0.26 -14.48
N PHE A 24 -22.31 -0.05 -13.20
CA PHE A 24 -23.59 0.06 -12.52
C PHE A 24 -24.13 1.50 -12.47
N ASP A 25 -23.29 2.49 -12.19
CA ASP A 25 -23.71 3.90 -12.19
C ASP A 25 -24.15 4.39 -13.58
N GLU A 26 -23.44 3.94 -14.63
CA GLU A 26 -23.83 4.20 -16.01
C GLU A 26 -25.16 3.54 -16.38
N GLU A 27 -25.40 2.31 -15.92
CA GLU A 27 -26.66 1.59 -16.14
C GLU A 27 -27.82 2.29 -15.44
N MET A 28 -27.64 2.71 -14.19
CA MET A 28 -28.61 3.52 -13.45
C MET A 28 -28.92 4.86 -14.11
N SER A 29 -27.92 5.48 -14.73
CA SER A 29 -28.11 6.74 -15.45
C SER A 29 -28.87 6.57 -16.77
N LYS A 30 -28.83 5.37 -17.38
CA LYS A 30 -29.48 5.06 -18.66
C LYS A 30 -30.87 4.44 -18.48
N ARG A 31 -31.14 3.75 -17.37
CA ARG A 31 -32.37 3.02 -17.09
C ARG A 31 -32.75 3.14 -15.62
N THR A 32 -34.04 3.30 -15.32
CA THR A 32 -34.56 3.10 -13.96
C THR A 32 -34.51 1.61 -13.62
N LEU A 33 -33.46 1.17 -12.92
CA LEU A 33 -33.42 -0.17 -12.34
C LEU A 33 -34.44 -0.28 -11.20
N THR A 34 -34.97 -1.49 -10.99
CA THR A 34 -35.85 -1.79 -9.85
C THR A 34 -35.04 -1.84 -8.56
N GLY A 35 -35.67 -1.54 -7.42
CA GLY A 35 -35.02 -1.57 -6.11
C GLY A 35 -34.35 -2.91 -5.78
N GLU A 36 -34.96 -4.04 -6.19
CA GLU A 36 -34.37 -5.39 -6.05
C GLU A 36 -33.02 -5.51 -6.78
N SER A 37 -32.93 -4.98 -8.01
CA SER A 37 -31.70 -5.00 -8.80
C SER A 37 -30.59 -4.15 -8.18
N VAL A 38 -30.93 -3.01 -7.59
CA VAL A 38 -29.97 -2.16 -6.86
C VAL A 38 -29.41 -2.89 -5.65
N ILE A 39 -30.28 -3.51 -4.84
CA ILE A 39 -29.88 -4.27 -3.65
C ILE A 39 -28.98 -5.46 -4.02
N GLU A 40 -29.32 -6.18 -5.09
CA GLU A 40 -28.50 -7.30 -5.57
C GLU A 40 -27.10 -6.85 -6.00
N ASN A 41 -26.99 -5.74 -6.73
CA ASN A 41 -25.70 -5.16 -7.09
C ASN A 41 -24.90 -4.70 -5.86
N LEU A 42 -25.53 -4.04 -4.89
CA LEU A 42 -24.88 -3.65 -3.63
C LEU A 42 -24.34 -4.88 -2.87
N LYS A 43 -25.07 -5.99 -2.87
CA LYS A 43 -24.63 -7.26 -2.28
C LYS A 43 -23.41 -7.82 -3.02
N ILE A 44 -23.41 -7.78 -4.37
CA ILE A 44 -22.26 -8.20 -5.18
C ILE A 44 -21.03 -7.34 -4.88
N PHE A 45 -21.19 -6.01 -4.78
CA PHE A 45 -20.09 -5.10 -4.44
C PHE A 45 -19.55 -5.40 -3.04
N SER A 46 -20.43 -5.57 -2.06
CA SER A 46 -20.06 -5.90 -0.69
C SER A 46 -19.31 -7.23 -0.63
N GLN A 47 -19.78 -8.27 -1.31
CA GLN A 47 -19.14 -9.58 -1.34
C GLN A 47 -17.76 -9.52 -2.00
N HIS A 48 -17.66 -8.81 -3.12
CA HIS A 48 -16.37 -8.66 -3.80
C HIS A 48 -15.38 -7.87 -2.94
N TYR A 49 -15.83 -6.81 -2.26
CA TYR A 49 -15.00 -6.07 -1.33
C TYR A 49 -14.56 -6.92 -0.14
N LEU A 50 -15.44 -7.74 0.42
CA LEU A 50 -15.08 -8.71 1.48
C LEU A 50 -14.03 -9.71 1.01
N ASN A 51 -14.13 -10.22 -0.21
CA ASN A 51 -13.10 -11.12 -0.76
C ASN A 51 -11.74 -10.41 -0.89
N ILE A 52 -11.73 -9.14 -1.30
CA ILE A 52 -10.51 -8.32 -1.29
C ILE A 52 -9.98 -8.19 0.14
N LYS A 53 -10.84 -7.92 1.13
CA LYS A 53 -10.44 -7.87 2.55
C LYS A 53 -9.84 -9.18 3.03
N CYS A 54 -10.47 -10.33 2.77
CA CYS A 54 -9.98 -11.64 3.20
C CYS A 54 -8.62 -11.95 2.58
N PHE A 55 -8.49 -11.79 1.25
CA PHE A 55 -7.20 -11.91 0.59
C PHE A 55 -6.15 -10.97 1.20
N HIS A 56 -6.57 -9.75 1.54
CA HIS A 56 -5.70 -8.78 2.16
C HIS A 56 -5.20 -9.28 3.51
N TYR A 57 -6.07 -9.73 4.42
CA TYR A 57 -5.66 -10.27 5.71
C TYR A 57 -4.73 -11.49 5.55
N ASP A 58 -5.12 -12.48 4.77
CA ASP A 58 -4.37 -13.75 4.66
C ASP A 58 -2.98 -13.56 4.02
N ALA A 59 -2.94 -12.85 2.88
CA ALA A 59 -1.70 -12.66 2.13
C ALA A 59 -0.77 -11.65 2.79
N PHE A 60 -1.31 -10.55 3.36
CA PHE A 60 -0.49 -9.51 3.95
C PHE A 60 -0.06 -9.79 5.37
N GLU A 61 -0.82 -10.52 6.20
CA GLU A 61 -0.37 -10.85 7.56
C GLU A 61 0.87 -11.75 7.51
N THR A 62 0.83 -12.79 6.68
CA THR A 62 1.98 -13.67 6.45
C THR A 62 3.15 -12.90 5.82
N SER A 63 2.88 -12.12 4.77
CA SER A 63 3.92 -11.33 4.07
C SER A 63 4.47 -10.19 4.92
N HIS A 64 3.72 -9.70 5.90
CA HIS A 64 4.11 -8.63 6.80
C HIS A 64 5.28 -9.07 7.67
N LEU A 65 5.20 -10.23 8.31
CA LEU A 65 6.26 -10.73 9.17
C LEU A 65 7.58 -10.86 8.39
N TYR A 66 7.53 -11.48 7.21
CA TYR A 66 8.70 -11.62 6.34
C TYR A 66 9.25 -10.28 5.84
N SER A 67 8.36 -9.37 5.43
CA SER A 67 8.78 -8.05 4.92
C SER A 67 9.39 -7.19 6.02
N THR A 68 8.85 -7.25 7.24
CA THR A 68 9.39 -6.61 8.44
C THR A 68 10.79 -7.14 8.75
N ILE A 69 10.96 -8.46 8.83
CA ILE A 69 12.26 -9.09 9.06
C ILE A 69 13.26 -8.69 7.98
N TYR A 70 12.84 -8.72 6.71
CA TYR A 70 13.68 -8.34 5.58
C TYR A 70 14.12 -6.88 5.65
N CYS A 71 13.20 -5.98 6.02
CA CYS A 71 13.51 -4.56 6.15
C CYS A 71 14.44 -4.30 7.33
N VAL A 72 14.24 -4.93 8.49
CA VAL A 72 15.14 -4.80 9.64
C VAL A 72 16.53 -5.37 9.33
N ALA A 73 16.60 -6.58 8.76
CA ALA A 73 17.85 -7.21 8.38
C ALA A 73 18.61 -6.37 7.33
N GLY A 74 17.90 -5.89 6.31
CA GLY A 74 18.51 -5.04 5.30
C GLY A 74 18.94 -3.67 5.83
N LEU A 75 18.26 -3.12 6.85
CA LEU A 75 18.66 -1.86 7.50
C LEU A 75 19.99 -2.06 8.21
N LEU A 76 20.12 -3.16 8.96
CA LEU A 76 21.36 -3.53 9.65
C LEU A 76 22.51 -3.77 8.65
N LEU A 77 22.24 -4.49 7.55
CA LEU A 77 23.22 -4.74 6.50
C LEU A 77 23.62 -3.46 5.75
N GLY A 78 22.66 -2.58 5.48
CA GLY A 78 22.88 -1.29 4.83
C GLY A 78 23.73 -0.35 5.71
N LEU A 79 23.41 -0.26 7.01
CA LEU A 79 24.23 0.49 7.98
C LEU A 79 25.63 -0.09 8.13
N SER A 80 25.75 -1.42 8.20
CA SER A 80 27.06 -2.10 8.27
C SER A 80 27.90 -1.84 7.01
N SER A 81 27.26 -1.84 5.84
CA SER A 81 27.91 -1.52 4.57
C SER A 81 28.33 -0.07 4.50
N LEU A 82 27.50 0.85 5.01
CA LEU A 82 27.85 2.26 5.12
C LEU A 82 29.08 2.45 6.00
N VAL A 83 29.16 1.79 7.17
CA VAL A 83 30.36 1.80 8.03
C VAL A 83 31.58 1.26 7.29
N ALA A 84 31.43 0.14 6.57
CA ALA A 84 32.51 -0.44 5.77
C ALA A 84 33.02 0.51 4.66
N MET A 85 32.18 1.36 4.08
CA MET A 85 32.65 2.34 3.08
C MET A 85 33.66 3.37 3.64
N PHE A 86 33.64 3.60 4.95
CA PHE A 86 34.51 4.57 5.63
C PHE A 86 35.69 3.91 6.38
N THR A 87 35.85 2.58 6.31
CA THR A 87 37.04 1.90 6.86
C THR A 87 38.14 1.75 5.81
N TYR A 88 39.40 1.90 6.23
CA TYR A 88 40.56 2.11 5.33
C TYR A 88 40.87 0.91 4.40
N ASN A 89 40.44 -0.30 4.77
CA ASN A 89 40.77 -1.56 4.06
C ASN A 89 39.56 -2.38 3.60
N ALA A 90 38.35 -1.83 3.63
CA ALA A 90 37.15 -2.57 3.25
C ALA A 90 36.85 -2.47 1.74
N PRO A 91 36.29 -3.52 1.12
CA PRO A 91 35.92 -3.50 -0.29
C PRO A 91 34.69 -2.60 -0.49
N LYS A 92 34.94 -1.38 -1.00
CA LYS A 92 33.92 -0.33 -1.19
C LYS A 92 32.88 -0.68 -2.26
N GLY A 93 33.27 -1.38 -3.33
CA GLY A 93 32.37 -1.77 -4.43
C GLY A 93 31.18 -2.64 -3.96
N PRO A 94 31.44 -3.78 -3.30
CA PRO A 94 30.38 -4.62 -2.72
C PRO A 94 29.50 -3.89 -1.71
N ALA A 95 30.07 -3.03 -0.86
CA ALA A 95 29.31 -2.24 0.11
C ALA A 95 28.36 -1.25 -0.57
N LEU A 96 28.82 -0.56 -1.61
CA LEU A 96 28.00 0.34 -2.43
C LEU A 96 26.87 -0.42 -3.12
N MET A 97 27.17 -1.57 -3.72
CA MET A 97 26.19 -2.41 -4.42
C MET A 97 25.10 -2.92 -3.48
N LEU A 98 25.47 -3.34 -2.27
CA LEU A 98 24.52 -3.81 -1.27
C LEU A 98 23.61 -2.67 -0.76
N LEU A 99 24.21 -1.50 -0.52
CA LEU A 99 23.46 -0.31 -0.12
C LEU A 99 22.49 0.14 -1.22
N SER A 100 22.94 0.18 -2.49
CA SER A 100 22.08 0.58 -3.62
C SER A 100 20.92 -0.41 -3.82
N ASN A 101 21.18 -1.71 -3.74
CA ASN A 101 20.13 -2.73 -3.89
C ASN A 101 19.07 -2.59 -2.77
N TYR A 102 19.51 -2.37 -1.54
CA TYR A 102 18.60 -2.17 -0.42
C TYR A 102 17.76 -0.89 -0.55
N ILE A 103 18.36 0.23 -0.98
CA ILE A 103 17.63 1.47 -1.31
C ILE A 103 16.53 1.20 -2.36
N TRP A 104 16.86 0.47 -3.44
CA TRP A 104 15.92 0.12 -4.51
C TRP A 104 14.74 -0.71 -4.02
N ILE A 105 15.00 -1.68 -3.13
CA ILE A 105 13.95 -2.51 -2.56
C ILE A 105 13.00 -1.68 -1.69
N ILE A 106 13.54 -0.86 -0.77
CA ILE A 106 12.72 0.03 0.06
C ILE A 106 11.89 0.97 -0.81
N TYR A 107 12.50 1.58 -1.83
CA TYR A 107 11.82 2.49 -2.75
C TYR A 107 10.63 1.79 -3.42
N THR A 108 10.88 0.63 -4.04
CA THR A 108 9.84 -0.14 -4.74
C THR A 108 8.71 -0.54 -3.80
N LEU A 109 9.04 -1.04 -2.60
CA LEU A 109 8.03 -1.42 -1.60
C LEU A 109 7.19 -0.21 -1.17
N SER A 110 7.81 0.96 -1.03
CA SER A 110 7.14 2.21 -0.65
C SER A 110 6.21 2.72 -1.75
N GLU A 111 6.67 2.73 -3.00
CA GLU A 111 5.90 3.18 -4.17
C GLU A 111 4.66 2.29 -4.40
N VAL A 112 4.86 0.97 -4.40
CA VAL A 112 3.79 -0.01 -4.61
C VAL A 112 2.74 0.07 -3.50
N SER A 113 3.17 0.23 -2.25
CA SER A 113 2.26 0.41 -1.11
C SER A 113 1.43 1.68 -1.23
N GLN A 114 2.06 2.81 -1.61
CA GLN A 114 1.35 4.08 -1.81
C GLN A 114 0.37 4.00 -2.99
N GLY A 115 0.76 3.35 -4.09
CA GLY A 115 -0.13 3.11 -5.22
C GLY A 115 -1.40 2.39 -4.79
N TYR A 116 -1.30 1.39 -3.90
CA TYR A 116 -2.47 0.68 -3.41
C TYR A 116 -3.37 1.53 -2.53
N GLN A 117 -2.80 2.35 -1.64
CA GLN A 117 -3.57 3.31 -0.84
C GLN A 117 -4.39 4.24 -1.74
N LYS A 118 -3.76 4.84 -2.75
CA LYS A 118 -4.46 5.70 -3.72
C LYS A 118 -5.58 4.97 -4.46
N THR A 119 -5.36 3.72 -4.86
CA THR A 119 -6.39 2.90 -5.51
C THR A 119 -7.57 2.61 -4.58
N GLN A 120 -7.32 2.41 -3.28
CA GLN A 120 -8.38 2.24 -2.28
C GLN A 120 -9.15 3.53 -2.03
N GLU A 121 -8.46 4.65 -1.88
CA GLU A 121 -9.09 5.97 -1.79
C GLU A 121 -9.97 6.23 -3.02
N HIS A 122 -9.48 5.87 -4.22
CA HIS A 122 -10.27 5.98 -5.45
C HIS A 122 -11.53 5.11 -5.41
N LEU A 123 -11.44 3.87 -4.92
CA LEU A 123 -12.62 3.01 -4.73
C LEU A 123 -13.65 3.65 -3.79
N SER A 124 -13.21 4.16 -2.64
CA SER A 124 -14.09 4.82 -1.68
C SER A 124 -14.77 6.06 -2.30
N ASN A 125 -14.02 6.86 -3.07
CA ASN A 125 -14.57 8.04 -3.77
C ASN A 125 -15.59 7.64 -4.82
N VAL A 126 -15.29 6.67 -5.69
CA VAL A 126 -16.21 6.20 -6.73
C VAL A 126 -17.50 5.64 -6.12
N PHE A 127 -17.40 4.92 -5.01
CA PHE A 127 -18.58 4.39 -4.32
C PHE A 127 -19.40 5.51 -3.65
N TYR A 128 -18.73 6.55 -3.12
CA TYR A 128 -19.37 7.72 -2.52
C TYR A 128 -20.10 8.59 -3.55
N GLU A 129 -19.56 8.69 -4.77
CA GLU A 129 -20.10 9.50 -5.88
C GLU A 129 -21.35 8.91 -6.54
N LEU A 130 -21.72 7.66 -6.22
CA LEU A 130 -22.97 7.08 -6.68
C LEU A 130 -24.15 7.99 -6.34
N LYS A 131 -25.10 8.16 -7.26
CA LYS A 131 -26.30 9.00 -7.03
C LYS A 131 -27.35 8.32 -6.14
N TRP A 132 -26.91 7.81 -4.99
CA TRP A 132 -27.69 6.98 -4.08
C TRP A 132 -28.92 7.71 -3.50
N TYR A 133 -28.85 9.04 -3.41
CA TYR A 133 -29.96 9.89 -2.95
C TYR A 133 -31.16 9.90 -3.89
N LEU A 134 -31.03 9.37 -5.13
CA LEU A 134 -32.13 9.21 -6.08
C LEU A 134 -32.82 7.84 -5.96
N TRP A 135 -32.28 6.92 -5.16
CA TRP A 135 -32.81 5.56 -5.04
C TRP A 135 -33.95 5.49 -4.02
N ASP A 136 -34.71 4.40 -4.05
CA ASP A 136 -35.74 4.14 -3.06
C ASP A 136 -35.17 4.06 -1.63
N VAL A 137 -36.00 4.38 -0.64
CA VAL A 137 -35.59 4.48 0.78
C VAL A 137 -34.92 3.20 1.29
N GLU A 138 -35.37 2.03 0.86
CA GLU A 138 -34.74 0.76 1.24
C GLU A 138 -33.34 0.59 0.64
N CYS A 139 -33.17 0.98 -0.62
CA CYS A 139 -31.87 0.97 -1.30
C CYS A 139 -30.89 1.94 -0.65
N GLN A 140 -31.36 3.13 -0.25
CA GLN A 140 -30.55 4.11 0.50
C GLN A 140 -30.06 3.55 1.83
N LYS A 141 -30.93 2.88 2.59
CA LYS A 141 -30.55 2.23 3.87
C LYS A 141 -29.48 1.15 3.63
N CYS A 142 -29.67 0.31 2.62
CA CYS A 142 -28.71 -0.73 2.26
C CYS A 142 -27.37 -0.13 1.85
N TYR A 143 -27.39 0.93 1.02
CA TYR A 143 -26.20 1.66 0.60
C TYR A 143 -25.41 2.22 1.79
N LEU A 144 -26.08 2.87 2.75
CA LEU A 144 -25.40 3.43 3.93
C LEU A 144 -24.72 2.34 4.77
N LEU A 145 -25.34 1.16 4.91
CA LEU A 145 -24.72 0.01 5.59
C LEU A 145 -23.45 -0.46 4.85
N VAL A 146 -23.53 -0.56 3.52
CA VAL A 146 -22.40 -0.99 2.68
C VAL A 146 -21.30 0.08 2.70
N MET A 147 -21.63 1.36 2.55
CA MET A 147 -20.70 2.48 2.63
C MET A 147 -19.89 2.47 3.92
N GLY A 148 -20.51 2.14 5.06
CA GLY A 148 -19.81 1.99 6.33
C GLY A 148 -18.70 0.93 6.32
N GLN A 149 -18.76 -0.04 5.39
CA GLN A 149 -17.67 -1.00 5.17
C GLN A 149 -16.56 -0.44 4.28
N PHE A 150 -16.91 0.31 3.23
CA PHE A 150 -15.99 0.94 2.28
C PHE A 150 -15.26 2.17 2.84
N SER A 151 -15.83 2.84 3.85
CA SER A 151 -15.22 4.00 4.51
C SER A 151 -14.13 3.64 5.52
N LYS A 152 -14.10 2.38 5.98
CA LYS A 152 -13.00 1.88 6.80
C LYS A 152 -11.82 1.54 5.88
N GLU A 153 -10.79 2.37 5.92
CA GLU A 153 -9.51 2.08 5.29
C GLU A 153 -9.06 0.66 5.66
N LEU A 154 -8.78 -0.13 4.62
CA LEU A 154 -8.09 -1.39 4.76
C LEU A 154 -6.64 -1.07 5.11
N LYS A 155 -6.38 -0.97 6.42
CA LYS A 155 -5.04 -0.77 6.93
C LYS A 155 -4.19 -1.97 6.54
N ILE A 156 -3.33 -1.80 5.54
CA ILE A 156 -2.29 -2.81 5.32
C ILE A 156 -1.36 -2.77 6.53
N PRO A 157 -1.17 -3.89 7.25
CA PRO A 157 -0.37 -3.88 8.46
C PRO A 157 1.13 -3.67 8.21
N ILE A 158 1.60 -3.48 6.97
CA ILE A 158 3.03 -3.31 6.69
C ILE A 158 3.55 -2.10 7.46
N ILE A 159 4.72 -2.25 8.09
CA ILE A 159 5.51 -1.15 8.65
C ILE A 159 5.67 0.02 7.65
N PHE A 160 5.57 -0.24 6.34
CA PHE A 160 5.63 0.75 5.28
C PHE A 160 4.34 1.56 5.06
N VAL A 161 3.20 0.99 5.41
CA VAL A 161 1.88 1.64 5.29
C VAL A 161 1.55 2.36 6.59
N CYS A 162 1.95 1.81 7.74
CA CYS A 162 1.74 2.45 9.05
C CYS A 162 2.56 3.74 9.28
N TYR A 163 3.60 4.02 8.47
CA TYR A 163 4.46 5.21 8.61
C TYR A 163 4.55 6.11 7.36
N GLY A 164 3.65 5.94 6.37
CA GLY A 164 3.42 6.95 5.31
C GLY A 164 4.11 6.73 3.95
N GLY A 165 4.31 5.48 3.51
CA GLY A 165 4.78 5.20 2.13
C GLY A 165 6.14 5.84 1.82
N LEU A 166 6.20 6.74 0.83
CA LEU A 166 7.40 7.51 0.46
C LEU A 166 8.04 8.27 1.63
N GLU A 167 7.28 8.65 2.66
CA GLU A 167 7.85 9.33 3.83
C GLU A 167 8.84 8.45 4.60
N ILE A 168 8.67 7.13 4.57
CA ILE A 168 9.61 6.20 5.19
C ILE A 168 10.90 6.13 4.38
N PHE A 169 10.77 6.09 3.05
CA PHE A 169 11.93 6.18 2.17
C PHE A 169 12.72 7.48 2.41
N LYS A 170 12.04 8.63 2.51
CA LYS A 170 12.69 9.92 2.85
C LYS A 170 13.39 9.88 4.21
N LYS A 171 12.72 9.35 5.25
CA LYS A 171 13.32 9.16 6.59
C LYS A 171 14.54 8.26 6.54
N PHE A 172 14.49 7.19 5.75
CA PHE A 172 15.59 6.25 5.56
C PHE A 172 16.79 6.90 4.85
N ILE A 173 16.56 7.62 3.75
CA ILE A 173 17.63 8.38 3.07
C ILE A 173 18.25 9.42 4.01
N ARG A 174 17.43 10.13 4.79
CA ARG A 174 17.90 11.07 5.80
C ARG A 174 18.75 10.40 6.88
N LEU A 175 18.38 9.19 7.31
CA LEU A 175 19.17 8.39 8.24
C LEU A 175 20.53 8.03 7.65
N ILE A 176 20.58 7.50 6.42
CA ILE A 176 21.85 7.19 5.73
C ILE A 176 22.74 8.42 5.67
N TYR A 177 22.18 9.56 5.23
CA TYR A 177 22.93 10.82 5.12
C TYR A 177 23.48 11.29 6.48
N THR A 178 22.67 11.19 7.53
CA THR A 178 23.06 11.56 8.90
C THR A 178 24.21 10.67 9.39
N VAL A 179 24.10 9.36 9.21
CA VAL A 179 25.15 8.41 9.63
C VAL A 179 26.44 8.64 8.82
N ALA A 180 26.34 8.83 7.51
CA ALA A 180 27.49 9.12 6.66
C ALA A 180 28.24 10.39 7.10
N ASN A 181 27.51 11.48 7.40
CA ASN A 181 28.09 12.71 7.92
C ASN A 181 28.76 12.53 9.28
N CYS A 182 28.15 11.76 10.19
CA CYS A 182 28.77 11.42 11.47
C CYS A 182 30.10 10.67 11.26
N LEU A 183 30.11 9.65 10.39
CA LEU A 183 31.31 8.87 10.11
C LEU A 183 32.43 9.70 9.46
N LEU A 184 32.08 10.61 8.53
CA LEU A 184 33.03 11.58 7.96
C LEU A 184 33.62 12.51 9.02
N THR A 185 32.81 12.96 9.97
CA THR A 185 33.25 13.88 11.04
C THR A 185 34.17 13.18 12.04
N VAL A 186 33.89 11.91 12.37
CA VAL A 186 34.74 11.09 13.23
C VAL A 186 36.05 10.75 12.51
N GLY A 187 36.00 10.33 11.24
CA GLY A 187 37.20 10.00 10.46
C GLY A 187 38.17 11.18 10.28
N ARG A 188 37.67 12.42 10.21
CA ARG A 188 38.49 13.63 10.15
C ARG A 188 39.20 14.00 11.45
N LYS A 189 38.70 13.54 12.61
CA LYS A 189 39.32 13.80 13.92
C LYS A 189 40.40 12.78 14.29
N SER A 190 40.47 11.66 13.56
CA SER A 190 41.39 10.55 13.81
C SER A 190 42.66 10.59 12.96
N HIS A 191 42.79 11.60 12.09
CA HIS A 191 43.96 11.91 11.25
C HIS A 191 44.52 13.27 11.66
#